data_AF-A0A512UHC9-F1
#
_entry.id   AF-A0A512UHC9-F1
#
_cell.length_a   1.000
_cell.length_b   1.000
_cell.length_c   1.000
_cell.angle_alpha   90.00
_cell.angle_beta   90.00
_cell.angle_gamma   90.00
#
_symmetry.space_group_name_H-M   'P 1'
#
loop_
_entity.id
_entity.type
_entity.pdbx_description
1 polymer ?
#
loop_
_entity_poly.entity_id
_entity_poly.type
_entity_poly.pdbx_seq_one_letter_code
_entity_poly.pdbx_strand_id
1 'polypeptide(L)'
;MNIYTRYVSGEHDKQHFNEIKQKKGHIKLRPLSGHFDVTLGLTEQKTLSFWRSILPNAAFFSGFDPALFGHVVSILYKSESTNKICTVSITKFGCNIYENIILDSSSRFWPACENLTPQHRKSNIRKALAITNLKNFNKLWNNKGSIKITSPWDETNAGSLASAMKLMDHSPSDIGEKLLSLDLVQQSEMSTLVLDVTLR
;
A
#
# COMPACT_ATOMS: atom_id res chain seq x y z
N MET A 1 49.41 -19.08 3.38
CA MET A 1 48.62 -18.96 4.63
C MET A 1 47.55 -20.03 4.58
N ASN A 2 47.55 -20.97 5.54
CA ASN A 2 46.81 -22.23 5.44
C ASN A 2 45.33 -22.02 5.81
N ILE A 3 44.41 -22.58 5.03
CA ILE A 3 42.95 -22.38 5.20
C ILE A 3 42.50 -22.91 6.57
N TYR A 4 43.17 -23.96 7.06
CA TYR A 4 42.97 -24.54 8.39
C TYR A 4 43.37 -23.61 9.54
N THR A 5 44.41 -22.77 9.37
CA THR A 5 44.81 -21.83 10.43
C THR A 5 43.79 -20.71 10.65
N ARG A 6 42.98 -20.37 9.63
CA ARG A 6 41.90 -19.38 9.77
C ARG A 6 40.71 -19.89 10.59
N TYR A 7 40.32 -21.16 10.42
CA TYR A 7 39.17 -21.74 11.15
C TYR A 7 39.45 -21.93 12.64
N VAL A 8 40.66 -22.38 13.00
CA VAL A 8 41.02 -22.62 14.42
C VAL A 8 41.21 -21.32 15.21
N SER A 9 41.55 -20.22 14.52
CA SER A 9 41.79 -18.91 15.15
C SER A 9 40.53 -18.15 15.60
N GLY A 10 39.33 -18.60 15.18
CA GLY A 10 38.07 -17.88 15.43
C GLY A 10 37.98 -16.50 14.74
N GLU A 11 38.94 -16.14 13.89
CA GLU A 11 38.93 -14.85 13.17
C GLU A 11 37.80 -14.78 12.15
N HIS A 12 37.43 -15.91 11.53
CA HIS A 12 36.30 -16.01 10.61
C HIS A 12 34.97 -15.69 11.31
N ASP A 13 34.78 -16.22 12.53
CA ASP A 13 33.59 -15.95 13.33
C ASP A 13 33.56 -14.49 13.79
N LYS A 14 34.70 -13.92 14.22
CA LYS A 14 34.77 -12.49 14.58
C LYS A 14 34.42 -11.57 13.41
N GLN A 15 34.85 -11.90 12.19
CA GLN A 15 34.49 -11.13 10.99
C GLN A 15 33.00 -11.28 10.69
N HIS A 16 32.45 -12.49 10.70
CA HIS A 16 31.03 -12.76 10.49
C HIS A 16 30.14 -12.05 11.53
N PHE A 17 30.51 -12.11 12.81
CA PHE A 17 29.78 -11.43 13.89
C PHE A 17 29.94 -9.91 13.86
N ASN A 18 31.07 -9.37 13.38
CA ASN A 18 31.22 -7.93 13.16
C ASN A 18 30.39 -7.45 11.96
N GLU A 19 30.29 -8.23 10.89
CA GLU A 19 29.39 -7.97 9.76
C GLU A 19 27.91 -8.03 10.18
N ILE A 20 27.53 -8.99 11.04
CA ILE A 20 26.19 -9.08 11.62
C ILE A 20 25.91 -7.93 12.60
N LYS A 21 26.89 -7.51 13.41
CA LYS A 21 26.75 -6.33 14.30
C LYS A 21 26.59 -5.02 13.54
N GLN A 22 27.20 -4.90 12.36
CA GLN A 22 27.00 -3.74 11.47
C GLN A 22 25.65 -3.78 10.74
N LYS A 23 25.14 -4.98 10.43
CA LYS A 23 23.76 -5.18 9.97
C LYS A 23 22.82 -5.16 11.19
N LYS A 24 22.52 -3.98 11.72
CA LYS A 24 21.36 -3.81 12.62
C LYS A 24 20.15 -4.45 11.94
N GLY A 25 19.71 -5.59 12.47
CA GLY A 25 18.56 -6.33 11.96
C GLY A 25 17.31 -5.52 12.24
N HIS A 26 16.95 -4.62 11.34
CA HIS A 26 15.65 -3.97 11.35
C HIS A 26 14.68 -4.90 10.63
N ILE A 27 13.73 -5.47 11.36
CA ILE A 27 12.58 -6.11 10.72
C ILE A 27 11.69 -4.97 10.24
N LYS A 28 11.52 -4.87 8.93
CA LYS A 28 10.55 -3.96 8.32
C LYS A 28 9.16 -4.51 8.61
N LEU A 29 8.48 -3.93 9.58
CA LEU A 29 7.07 -4.20 9.82
C LEU A 29 6.29 -3.24 8.93
N ARG A 30 5.82 -3.75 7.80
CA ARG A 30 4.72 -3.12 7.08
C ARG A 30 3.47 -3.85 7.55
N PRO A 31 2.68 -3.32 8.50
CA PRO A 31 1.50 -4.03 8.99
C PRO A 31 0.49 -4.32 7.88
N LEU A 32 0.55 -3.57 6.76
CA LEU A 32 -0.24 -3.78 5.55
C LEU A 32 0.59 -3.77 4.25
N SER A 33 1.83 -4.26 4.24
CA SER A 33 2.43 -4.62 2.95
C SER A 33 1.48 -5.61 2.30
N GLY A 34 0.86 -5.20 1.20
CA GLY A 34 0.00 -6.11 0.49
C GLY A 34 0.81 -7.35 0.11
N HIS A 35 0.14 -8.48 -0.06
CA HIS A 35 0.71 -9.69 -0.66
C HIS A 35 1.25 -9.47 -2.10
N PHE A 36 1.41 -8.21 -2.54
CA PHE A 36 1.47 -7.74 -3.91
C PHE A 36 2.46 -6.59 -4.13
N ASP A 37 3.36 -6.31 -3.18
CA ASP A 37 4.54 -5.46 -3.40
C ASP A 37 5.52 -6.19 -4.35
N VAL A 38 5.12 -6.39 -5.61
CA VAL A 38 5.94 -6.98 -6.68
C VAL A 38 6.75 -5.90 -7.41
N THR A 39 6.72 -4.66 -6.93
CA THR A 39 7.68 -3.67 -7.43
C THR A 39 9.03 -3.90 -6.76
N LEU A 40 9.93 -4.54 -7.50
CA LEU A 40 11.39 -4.44 -7.33
C LEU A 40 11.89 -2.98 -7.40
N GLY A 41 11.01 -2.03 -7.79
CA GLY A 41 11.26 -0.60 -7.73
C GLY A 41 11.05 -0.03 -6.33
N LEU A 42 11.99 0.80 -5.90
CA LEU A 42 11.88 1.69 -4.75
C LEU A 42 10.68 2.62 -4.95
N THR A 43 9.49 2.23 -4.52
CA THR A 43 8.44 3.20 -4.24
C THR A 43 9.01 4.10 -3.15
N GLU A 44 9.37 5.34 -3.51
CA GLU A 44 9.91 6.33 -2.57
C GLU A 44 8.97 6.45 -1.39
N GLN A 45 9.44 5.98 -0.24
CA GLN A 45 8.62 5.94 0.95
C GLN A 45 8.42 7.36 1.44
N LYS A 46 7.15 7.75 1.56
CA LYS A 46 6.81 9.07 2.08
C LYS A 46 7.03 9.10 3.58
N THR A 47 7.62 10.19 4.05
CA THR A 47 7.88 10.41 5.48
C THR A 47 6.58 10.64 6.25
N LEU A 48 6.63 10.44 7.57
CA LEU A 48 5.51 10.75 8.47
C LEU A 48 5.10 12.24 8.36
N SER A 49 6.07 13.14 8.23
CA SER A 49 5.83 14.58 8.02
C SER A 49 5.02 14.88 6.77
N PHE A 50 5.27 14.15 5.67
CA PHE A 50 4.49 14.27 4.44
C PHE A 50 3.03 13.85 4.67
N TRP A 51 2.79 12.71 5.33
CA TRP A 51 1.42 12.25 5.58
C TRP A 51 0.65 13.23 6.48
N ARG A 52 1.30 13.78 7.51
CA ARG A 52 0.69 14.79 8.37
C ARG A 52 0.29 16.07 7.64
N SER A 53 1.03 16.47 6.60
CA SER A 53 0.65 17.66 5.81
C SER A 53 -0.50 17.38 4.84
N ILE A 54 -0.59 16.18 4.27
CA ILE A 54 -1.58 15.87 3.23
C ILE A 54 -2.92 15.36 3.77
N LEU A 55 -2.93 14.58 4.87
CA LEU A 55 -4.12 13.90 5.37
C LEU A 55 -5.24 14.87 5.82
N PRO A 56 -4.96 16.02 6.46
CA PRO A 56 -5.99 16.99 6.83
C PRO A 56 -6.79 17.55 5.64
N ASN A 57 -6.17 17.56 4.45
CA ASN A 57 -6.78 18.07 3.21
C ASN A 57 -7.22 16.94 2.26
N ALA A 58 -7.09 15.68 2.69
CA ALA A 58 -7.45 14.53 1.89
C ALA A 58 -8.94 14.21 2.00
N ALA A 59 -9.49 13.61 0.95
CA ALA A 59 -10.84 13.07 0.96
C ALA A 59 -10.80 11.57 1.27
N PHE A 60 -11.56 11.16 2.27
CA PHE A 60 -11.63 9.77 2.71
C PHE A 60 -12.95 9.14 2.28
N PHE A 61 -12.86 8.03 1.56
CA PHE A 61 -14.00 7.26 1.10
C PHE A 61 -13.97 5.86 1.69
N SER A 62 -15.12 5.37 2.11
CA SER A 62 -15.32 3.97 2.51
C SER A 62 -16.28 3.27 1.56
N GLY A 63 -16.03 2.00 1.29
CA GLY A 63 -16.89 1.15 0.49
C GLY A 63 -16.87 -0.28 0.99
N PHE A 64 -17.85 -1.06 0.53
CA PHE A 64 -17.90 -2.48 0.77
C PHE A 64 -18.13 -3.21 -0.54
N ASP A 65 -17.25 -4.16 -0.85
CA ASP A 65 -17.33 -5.04 -2.00
C ASP A 65 -17.49 -6.49 -1.52
N PRO A 66 -18.68 -7.09 -1.64
CA PRO A 66 -18.90 -8.46 -1.19
C PRO A 66 -18.14 -9.51 -2.02
N ALA A 67 -17.80 -9.19 -3.27
CA ALA A 67 -17.24 -10.17 -4.19
C ALA A 67 -15.74 -10.40 -3.98
N LEU A 68 -14.97 -9.33 -3.80
CA LEU A 68 -13.52 -9.41 -3.78
C LEU A 68 -12.89 -8.69 -2.58
N PHE A 69 -13.08 -7.37 -2.45
CA PHE A 69 -12.27 -6.57 -1.53
C PHE A 69 -12.77 -6.54 -0.09
N GLY A 70 -14.04 -6.84 0.17
CA GLY A 70 -14.66 -6.60 1.48
C GLY A 70 -14.71 -5.11 1.79
N HIS A 71 -14.32 -4.72 3.00
CA HIS A 71 -14.18 -3.30 3.35
C HIS A 71 -12.99 -2.66 2.62
N VAL A 72 -13.26 -1.52 1.98
CA VAL A 72 -12.27 -0.72 1.27
C VAL A 72 -12.28 0.69 1.83
N VAL A 73 -11.09 1.22 2.12
CA VAL A 73 -10.88 2.62 2.42
C VAL A 73 -9.99 3.22 1.34
N SER A 74 -10.43 4.33 0.75
CA SER A 74 -9.66 5.06 -0.26
C SER A 74 -9.44 6.49 0.19
N ILE A 75 -8.19 6.93 0.10
CA ILE A 75 -7.77 8.28 0.45
C ILE A 75 -7.40 8.97 -0.86
N LEU A 76 -7.94 10.15 -1.13
CA LEU A 76 -7.60 10.95 -2.29
C LEU A 76 -6.95 12.25 -1.81
N TYR A 77 -5.79 12.55 -2.36
CA TYR A 77 -5.10 13.80 -2.10
C TYR A 77 -4.55 14.36 -3.41
N LYS A 78 -4.26 15.65 -3.41
CA LYS A 78 -3.63 16.31 -4.56
C LYS A 78 -2.14 16.39 -4.32
N SER A 79 -1.35 15.98 -5.30
CA SER A 79 0.09 16.21 -5.24
C SER A 79 0.40 17.70 -5.42
N GLU A 80 1.21 18.26 -4.53
CA GLU A 80 1.65 19.65 -4.63
C GLU A 80 2.58 19.88 -5.84
N SER A 81 3.39 18.88 -6.21
CA SER A 81 4.37 19.00 -7.28
C SER A 81 3.77 18.92 -8.68
N THR A 82 2.79 18.04 -8.89
CA THR A 82 2.21 17.77 -10.21
C THR A 82 0.80 18.32 -10.37
N ASN A 83 0.18 18.78 -9.28
CA ASN A 83 -1.21 19.20 -9.22
C ASN A 83 -2.22 18.10 -9.64
N LYS A 84 -1.76 16.84 -9.74
CA LYS A 84 -2.57 15.67 -10.12
C LYS A 84 -3.15 14.97 -8.90
N ILE A 85 -4.23 14.22 -9.11
CA ILE A 85 -4.86 13.42 -8.06
C ILE A 85 -4.02 12.18 -7.81
N CYS A 86 -3.72 11.93 -6.54
CA CYS A 86 -3.11 10.73 -6.03
C CYS A 86 -4.13 9.99 -5.17
N THR A 87 -3.98 8.66 -5.09
CA THR A 87 -4.86 7.84 -4.26
C THR A 87 -4.08 6.83 -3.44
N VAL A 88 -4.51 6.64 -2.21
CA VAL A 88 -4.15 5.49 -1.38
C VAL A 88 -5.36 4.59 -1.29
N SER A 89 -5.18 3.29 -1.48
CA SER A 89 -6.22 2.29 -1.31
C SER A 89 -5.81 1.29 -0.26
N ILE A 90 -6.63 1.17 0.78
CA ILE A 90 -6.46 0.23 1.87
C ILE A 90 -7.56 -0.83 1.73
N THR A 91 -7.14 -2.08 1.60
CA THR A 91 -8.03 -3.24 1.41
C THR A 91 -7.53 -4.38 2.29
N LYS A 92 -8.31 -5.47 2.40
CA LYS A 92 -7.83 -6.70 3.07
C LYS A 92 -6.56 -7.30 2.44
N PHE A 93 -6.25 -6.89 1.21
CA PHE A 93 -5.08 -7.31 0.45
C PHE A 93 -3.85 -6.41 0.66
N GLY A 94 -3.98 -5.36 1.48
CA GLY A 94 -2.93 -4.42 1.82
C GLY A 94 -3.20 -2.99 1.36
N CYS A 95 -2.16 -2.17 1.47
CA CYS A 95 -2.15 -0.75 1.13
C CYS A 95 -1.44 -0.50 -0.21
N ASN A 96 -2.10 0.16 -1.15
CA ASN A 96 -1.53 0.54 -2.44
C ASN A 96 -1.58 2.07 -2.62
N ILE A 97 -0.47 2.65 -3.07
CA ILE A 97 -0.37 4.08 -3.36
C ILE A 97 -0.20 4.24 -4.88
N TYR A 98 -1.03 5.10 -5.47
CA TYR A 98 -0.94 5.48 -6.87
C TYR A 98 -0.81 6.99 -6.97
N GLU A 99 0.37 7.43 -7.41
CA GLU A 99 0.61 8.84 -7.70
C GLU A 99 0.17 9.18 -9.13
N ASN A 100 -0.20 10.45 -9.33
CA ASN A 100 -0.41 11.03 -10.65
C ASN A 100 -1.41 10.25 -11.54
N ILE A 101 -2.61 9.99 -11.03
CA ILE A 101 -3.62 9.23 -11.78
C ILE A 101 -4.04 10.00 -13.04
N ILE A 102 -4.05 9.29 -14.16
CA ILE A 102 -4.55 9.75 -15.45
C ILE A 102 -6.07 9.56 -15.47
N LEU A 103 -6.82 10.66 -15.59
CA LEU A 103 -8.29 10.70 -15.51
C LEU A 103 -8.95 10.99 -16.87
N ASP A 104 -8.25 10.68 -17.95
CA ASP A 104 -8.72 10.82 -19.32
C ASP A 104 -8.78 9.46 -20.02
N SER A 105 -9.29 9.46 -21.25
CA SER A 105 -9.44 8.28 -22.09
C SER A 105 -8.12 7.62 -22.52
N SER A 106 -6.96 8.25 -22.28
CA SER A 106 -5.66 7.62 -22.52
C SER A 106 -5.31 6.56 -21.47
N SER A 107 -6.00 6.58 -20.32
CA SER A 107 -5.81 5.58 -19.28
C SER A 107 -6.35 4.22 -19.73
N ARG A 108 -5.52 3.17 -19.66
CA ARG A 108 -5.97 1.78 -19.87
C ARG A 108 -7.08 1.33 -18.91
N PHE A 109 -7.28 2.08 -17.83
CA PHE A 109 -8.30 1.83 -16.81
C PHE A 109 -9.53 2.71 -16.96
N TRP A 110 -9.62 3.47 -18.06
CA TRP A 110 -10.76 4.30 -18.39
C TRP A 110 -12.11 3.56 -18.43
N PRO A 111 -12.21 2.27 -18.85
CA PRO A 111 -13.50 1.59 -18.89
C PRO A 111 -14.19 1.48 -17.50
N ALA A 112 -13.45 1.54 -16.39
CA ALA A 112 -14.05 1.63 -15.06
C ALA A 112 -14.80 2.95 -14.82
N CYS A 113 -14.35 4.04 -15.45
CA CYS A 113 -15.00 5.35 -15.37
C CYS A 113 -16.32 5.39 -16.16
N GLU A 114 -16.42 4.62 -17.24
CA GLU A 114 -17.63 4.54 -18.07
C GLU A 114 -18.77 3.84 -17.32
N ASN A 115 -18.40 2.84 -16.51
CA ASN A 115 -19.27 2.08 -15.61
C ASN A 115 -19.64 2.82 -14.30
N LEU A 116 -19.28 4.10 -14.15
CA LEU A 116 -19.80 4.93 -13.07
C LEU A 116 -21.28 5.23 -13.28
N THR A 117 -22.01 5.34 -12.16
CA THR A 117 -23.39 5.85 -12.18
C THR A 117 -23.45 7.23 -12.87
N PRO A 118 -24.55 7.56 -13.59
CA PRO A 118 -24.63 8.79 -14.37
C PRO A 118 -24.37 10.07 -13.55
N GLN A 119 -24.74 10.05 -12.27
CA GLN A 119 -24.54 11.14 -11.31
C GLN A 119 -23.06 11.37 -10.97
N HIS A 120 -22.24 10.32 -11.07
CA HIS A 120 -20.84 10.32 -10.65
C HIS A 120 -19.85 10.34 -11.82
N ARG A 121 -20.31 10.12 -13.06
CA ARG A 121 -19.47 10.08 -14.26
C ARG A 121 -18.69 11.37 -14.53
N LYS A 122 -19.18 12.53 -14.09
CA LYS A 122 -18.48 13.83 -14.23
C LYS A 122 -17.49 14.13 -13.10
N SER A 123 -17.53 13.39 -11.99
CA SER A 123 -16.67 13.66 -10.83
C SER A 123 -15.28 13.05 -11.00
N ASN A 124 -14.25 13.91 -10.96
CA ASN A 124 -12.85 13.46 -11.04
C ASN A 124 -12.46 12.57 -9.85
N ILE A 125 -13.04 12.82 -8.67
CA ILE A 125 -12.84 12.01 -7.46
C ILE A 125 -13.38 10.59 -7.71
N ARG A 126 -14.58 10.48 -8.26
CA ARG A 126 -15.21 9.19 -8.57
C ARG A 126 -14.48 8.42 -9.66
N LYS A 127 -14.00 9.11 -10.69
CA LYS A 127 -13.13 8.53 -11.73
C LYS A 127 -11.83 7.98 -11.13
N ALA A 128 -11.18 8.75 -10.25
CA ALA A 128 -9.97 8.32 -9.57
C ALA A 128 -10.22 7.06 -8.73
N LEU A 129 -11.31 7.00 -7.96
CA LEU A 129 -11.71 5.81 -7.21
C LEU A 129 -11.91 4.59 -8.11
N ALA A 130 -12.63 4.75 -9.22
CA ALA A 130 -12.90 3.66 -10.17
C ALA A 130 -11.61 3.09 -10.77
N ILE A 131 -10.71 3.97 -11.21
CA ILE A 131 -9.40 3.59 -11.75
C ILE A 131 -8.56 2.88 -10.68
N THR A 132 -8.55 3.39 -9.45
CA THR A 132 -7.78 2.80 -8.35
C THR A 132 -8.28 1.40 -8.00
N ASN A 133 -9.60 1.21 -7.93
CA ASN A 133 -10.19 -0.11 -7.70
C ASN A 133 -9.80 -1.10 -8.80
N LEU A 134 -9.87 -0.68 -10.07
CA LEU A 134 -9.47 -1.55 -11.19
C LEU A 134 -7.97 -1.84 -11.21
N LYS A 135 -7.13 -0.86 -10.87
CA LYS A 135 -5.68 -1.04 -10.71
C LYS A 135 -5.36 -2.06 -9.62
N ASN A 136 -6.06 -2.00 -8.49
CA ASN A 136 -5.89 -2.97 -7.41
C ASN A 136 -6.22 -4.37 -7.91
N PHE A 137 -7.36 -4.54 -8.59
CA PHE A 137 -7.72 -5.85 -9.13
C PHE A 137 -6.71 -6.35 -10.16
N ASN A 138 -6.25 -5.50 -11.07
CA ASN A 138 -5.23 -5.90 -12.05
C ASN A 138 -3.93 -6.36 -11.36
N LYS A 139 -3.50 -5.68 -10.28
CA LYS A 139 -2.37 -6.14 -9.45
C LYS A 139 -2.66 -7.49 -8.79
N LEU A 140 -3.88 -7.73 -8.30
CA LEU A 140 -4.29 -9.02 -7.71
C LEU A 140 -4.28 -10.14 -8.76
N TRP A 141 -4.84 -9.86 -9.93
CA TRP A 141 -4.96 -10.82 -11.04
C TRP A 141 -3.61 -11.27 -11.58
N ASN A 142 -2.62 -10.38 -11.59
CA ASN A 142 -1.25 -10.72 -11.99
C ASN A 142 -0.52 -11.58 -10.94
N ASN A 143 -1.06 -11.68 -9.73
CA ASN A 143 -0.49 -12.42 -8.59
C ASN A 143 -1.34 -13.62 -8.13
N LYS A 144 -2.16 -14.17 -9.04
CA LYS A 144 -3.07 -15.31 -8.79
C LYS A 144 -2.45 -16.52 -8.10
N GLY A 145 -1.14 -16.72 -8.20
CA GLY A 145 -0.45 -17.83 -7.55
C GLY A 145 -0.61 -17.83 -6.02
N SER A 146 -0.86 -16.66 -5.42
CA SER A 146 -0.95 -16.51 -3.96
C SER A 146 -2.38 -16.41 -3.42
N ILE A 147 -3.38 -16.06 -4.25
CA ILE A 147 -4.77 -15.84 -3.80
C ILE A 147 -5.77 -16.50 -4.73
N LYS A 148 -6.67 -17.31 -4.14
CA LYS A 148 -7.86 -17.83 -4.84
C LYS A 148 -8.88 -16.70 -5.04
N ILE A 149 -8.94 -16.18 -6.26
CA ILE A 149 -10.01 -15.30 -6.70
C ILE A 149 -11.18 -16.19 -7.11
N THR A 150 -12.24 -16.22 -6.30
CA THR A 150 -13.41 -17.09 -6.50
C THR A 150 -14.49 -16.47 -7.38
N SER A 151 -14.48 -15.15 -7.53
CA SER A 151 -15.53 -14.41 -8.24
C SER A 151 -14.94 -13.63 -9.42
N PRO A 152 -15.61 -13.62 -10.59
CA PRO A 152 -15.22 -12.73 -11.67
C PRO A 152 -15.39 -11.29 -11.20
N TRP A 153 -14.37 -10.47 -11.44
CA TRP A 153 -14.35 -9.06 -11.10
C TRP A 153 -13.78 -8.30 -12.29
N ASP A 154 -14.45 -7.24 -12.71
CA ASP A 154 -14.14 -6.52 -13.94
C ASP A 154 -14.28 -4.99 -13.78
N GLU A 155 -14.24 -4.28 -14.90
CA GLU A 155 -14.39 -2.83 -14.95
C GLU A 155 -15.78 -2.35 -14.50
N THR A 156 -16.81 -3.19 -14.64
CA THR A 156 -18.17 -2.93 -14.17
C THR A 156 -18.23 -2.96 -12.64
N ASN A 157 -17.59 -3.96 -12.02
CA ASN A 157 -17.47 -4.04 -10.56
C ASN A 157 -16.69 -2.84 -10.00
N ALA A 158 -15.61 -2.44 -10.66
CA ALA A 158 -14.79 -1.31 -10.27
C ALA A 158 -15.58 0.01 -10.24
N GLY A 159 -16.33 0.30 -11.32
CA GLY A 159 -17.17 1.50 -11.43
C GLY A 159 -18.36 1.49 -10.46
N SER A 160 -18.96 0.32 -10.27
CA SER A 160 -20.06 0.13 -9.30
C SER A 160 -19.58 0.39 -7.86
N LEU A 161 -18.44 -0.20 -7.47
CA LEU A 161 -17.84 0.02 -6.15
C LEU A 161 -17.49 1.50 -5.92
N ALA A 162 -16.86 2.15 -6.90
CA ALA A 162 -16.50 3.56 -6.81
C ALA A 162 -17.73 4.48 -6.71
N SER A 163 -18.85 4.08 -7.31
CA SER A 163 -20.13 4.78 -7.18
C SER A 163 -20.77 4.57 -5.81
N ALA A 164 -20.70 3.35 -5.27
CA ALA A 164 -21.28 2.98 -3.98
C ALA A 164 -20.48 3.51 -2.77
N MET A 165 -19.20 3.82 -2.96
CA MET A 165 -18.35 4.40 -1.90
C MET A 165 -18.96 5.69 -1.35
N LYS A 166 -18.90 5.86 -0.03
CA LYS A 166 -19.39 7.07 0.66
C LYS A 166 -18.21 7.85 1.21
N LEU A 167 -18.35 9.18 1.21
CA LEU A 167 -17.43 10.03 1.95
C LEU A 167 -17.56 9.68 3.44
N MET A 168 -16.45 9.58 4.16
CA MET A 168 -16.49 9.34 5.60
C MET A 168 -16.97 10.60 6.33
N ASP A 169 -17.82 10.42 7.34
CA ASP A 169 -18.45 11.53 8.08
C ASP A 169 -17.52 12.17 9.14
N HIS A 170 -16.34 11.60 9.39
CA HIS A 170 -15.39 12.11 10.36
C HIS A 170 -14.42 13.14 9.76
N SER A 171 -13.83 13.98 10.62
CA SER A 171 -12.81 14.93 10.22
C SER A 171 -11.64 14.21 9.53
N PRO A 172 -11.19 14.68 8.35
CA PRO A 172 -9.99 14.17 7.67
C PRO A 172 -8.77 14.06 8.59
N SER A 173 -8.59 15.03 9.50
CA SER A 173 -7.50 15.04 10.48
C SER A 173 -7.61 13.88 11.48
N ASP A 174 -8.80 13.61 12.00
CA ASP A 174 -9.02 12.54 12.99
C ASP A 174 -8.83 11.15 12.36
N ILE A 175 -9.33 10.98 11.13
CA ILE A 175 -9.12 9.75 10.36
C ILE A 175 -7.64 9.59 10.04
N GLY A 176 -6.98 10.66 9.59
CA GLY A 176 -5.56 10.68 9.27
C GLY A 176 -4.68 10.27 10.45
N GLU A 177 -4.88 10.89 11.61
CA GLU A 177 -4.12 10.56 12.83
C GLU A 177 -4.38 9.12 13.29
N LYS A 178 -5.62 8.62 13.19
CA LYS A 178 -5.91 7.20 13.46
C LYS A 178 -5.16 6.27 12.50
N LEU A 179 -5.17 6.55 11.20
CA LEU A 179 -4.47 5.74 10.20
C LEU A 179 -2.95 5.75 10.42
N LEU A 180 -2.39 6.89 10.85
CA LEU A 180 -0.98 7.01 11.23
C LEU A 180 -0.67 6.25 12.52
N SER A 181 -1.52 6.35 13.54
CA SER A 181 -1.34 5.64 14.81
C SER A 181 -1.38 4.11 14.67
N LEU A 182 -2.08 3.62 13.65
CA LEU A 182 -2.14 2.21 13.28
C LEU A 182 -1.02 1.77 12.33
N ASP A 183 -0.09 2.66 11.98
CA ASP A 183 1.00 2.41 11.03
C ASP A 183 0.54 1.88 9.65
N LEU A 184 -0.69 2.17 9.23
CA LEU A 184 -1.27 1.58 8.01
C LEU A 184 -0.72 2.17 6.71
N VAL A 185 -0.20 3.40 6.79
CA VAL A 185 0.24 4.19 5.62
C VAL A 185 1.76 4.42 5.64
N GLN A 186 2.41 4.22 6.79
CA GLN A 186 3.85 4.39 6.97
C GLN A 186 4.55 3.06 7.23
N GLN A 187 5.84 2.98 6.88
CA GLN A 187 6.65 1.83 7.25
C GLN A 187 7.11 2.02 8.70
N SER A 188 6.82 1.05 9.56
CA SER A 188 7.38 1.02 10.92
C SER A 188 8.61 0.10 10.97
N GLU A 189 9.60 0.53 11.73
CA GLU A 189 10.79 -0.27 12.01
C GLU A 189 10.77 -0.59 13.49
N MET A 190 10.81 -1.89 13.81
CA MET A 190 10.98 -2.34 15.19
C MET A 190 12.39 -2.87 15.37
N SER A 191 13.06 -2.37 16.41
CA SER A 191 14.35 -2.90 16.85
C SER A 191 14.12 -4.20 17.61
N THR A 192 14.47 -5.33 17.01
CA THR A 192 14.36 -6.63 17.66
C THR A 192 15.72 -7.08 18.19
N LEU A 193 15.74 -7.55 19.44
CA LEU A 193 16.89 -8.24 20.02
C LEU A 193 16.65 -9.75 19.92
N VAL A 194 17.51 -10.47 19.19
CA VAL A 194 17.49 -11.94 19.17
C VAL A 194 18.45 -12.43 20.24
N LEU A 195 17.93 -13.13 21.25
CA LEU A 195 18.71 -13.80 22.28
C LEU A 195 18.70 -15.30 22.01
N ASP A 196 19.87 -15.85 21.71
CA ASP A 196 20.08 -17.29 21.65
C ASP A 196 20.39 -17.79 23.07
N VAL A 197 19.47 -18.56 23.65
CA VAL A 197 19.63 -19.13 24.99
C VAL A 197 20.15 -20.55 24.85
N THR A 198 21.44 -20.74 25.05
CA THR A 198 22.03 -22.07 25.22
C THR A 198 21.94 -22.46 26.70
N LEU A 199 21.12 -23.48 27.01
CA LEU A 199 21.08 -24.12 28.32
C LEU A 199 22.37 -24.95 28.49
N ARG A 200 23.08 -24.72 29.60
CA ARG A 200 24.21 -25.55 30.06
C ARG A 200 23.73 -26.66 30.97
#